data_AF-A0A8T8E220-F1
#
_entry.id   AF-A0A8T8E220-F1
#
_cell.length_a   1.000
_cell.length_b   1.000
_cell.length_c   1.000
_cell.angle_alpha   90.00
_cell.angle_beta   90.00
_cell.angle_gamma   90.00
#
_symmetry.space_group_name_H-M   'P 1'
#
loop_
_entity.id
_entity.type
_entity.pdbx_description
1 polymer ?
#
loop_
_entity_poly.entity_id
_entity_poly.type
_entity_poly.pdbx_seq_one_letter_code
_entity_poly.pdbx_strand_id
1 'polypeptide(L)'
;MERVSAFVGVAYGFSLLGYLVAVLGFGLLVSALGAGFLTGGQSDGSFVIGGFIFLLGAGSTVAGLLGMLYKVIADGVAAGIENAVATPASRPARESDDGSPRSQ
;
A
#
# COMPACT_ATOMS: atom_id res chain seq x y z
N MET A 1 -25.36 -10.19 7.58
CA MET A 1 -24.43 -9.26 6.92
C MET A 1 -23.71 -8.50 8.02
N GLU A 2 -22.59 -9.05 8.48
CA GLU A 2 -21.70 -8.36 9.40
C GLU A 2 -21.21 -7.12 8.64
N ARG A 3 -21.64 -5.93 9.07
CA ARG A 3 -21.18 -4.69 8.45
C ARG A 3 -19.68 -4.68 8.61
N VAL A 4 -18.95 -4.86 7.51
CA VAL A 4 -17.53 -4.51 7.45
C VAL A 4 -17.45 -3.13 8.07
N SER A 5 -16.81 -3.04 9.23
CA SER A 5 -16.89 -1.84 10.06
C SER A 5 -16.26 -0.71 9.26
N ALA A 6 -17.08 0.23 8.77
CA ALA A 6 -16.61 1.37 7.97
C ALA A 6 -15.48 2.13 8.69
N PHE A 7 -15.47 2.05 10.02
CA PHE A 7 -14.42 2.54 10.89
C PHE A 7 -13.04 1.94 10.57
N VAL A 8 -12.95 0.64 10.28
CA VAL A 8 -11.69 -0.04 9.93
C VAL A 8 -11.14 0.47 8.60
N GLY A 9 -12.00 0.64 7.59
CA GLY A 9 -11.60 1.20 6.30
C GLY A 9 -11.12 2.65 6.42
N VAL A 10 -11.80 3.46 7.22
CA VAL A 10 -11.41 4.87 7.48
C VAL A 10 -10.09 4.93 8.23
N ALA A 11 -9.90 4.12 9.28
CA ALA A 11 -8.65 4.07 10.04
C ALA A 11 -7.46 3.65 9.15
N TYR A 12 -7.67 2.66 8.28
CA TYR A 12 -6.67 2.26 7.29
C TYR A 12 -6.32 3.40 6.32
N GLY A 13 -7.33 4.12 5.81
CA GLY A 13 -7.15 5.29 4.96
C GLY A 13 -6.32 6.39 5.64
N PHE A 14 -6.59 6.70 6.90
CA PHE A 14 -5.79 7.67 7.68
C PHE A 14 -4.36 7.18 7.93
N SER A 15 -4.15 5.90 8.18
CA SER A 15 -2.81 5.33 8.29
C SER A 15 -2.04 5.49 6.98
N LEU A 16 -2.69 5.26 5.84
CA LEU A 16 -2.09 5.42 4.53
C LEU A 16 -1.79 6.89 4.22
N LEU A 17 -2.68 7.80 4.61
CA LEU A 17 -2.50 9.24 4.48
C LEU A 17 -1.33 9.73 5.35
N GLY A 18 -1.21 9.25 6.58
CA GLY A 18 -0.06 9.54 7.45
C GLY A 18 1.25 9.07 6.84
N TYR A 19 1.26 7.87 6.25
CA TYR A 19 2.42 7.36 5.51
C TYR A 19 2.73 8.22 4.28
N LEU A 20 1.71 8.66 3.52
CA LEU A 20 1.88 9.56 2.38
C LEU A 20 2.51 10.89 2.80
N VAL A 21 2.01 11.49 3.88
CA VAL A 21 2.55 12.74 4.43
C VAL A 21 3.99 12.54 4.93
N ALA A 22 4.30 11.42 5.56
CA ALA A 22 5.67 11.13 5.99
C ALA A 22 6.63 11.00 4.79
N VAL A 23 6.26 10.23 3.77
CA VAL A 23 7.07 10.02 2.56
C VAL A 23 7.24 11.32 1.79
N LEU A 24 6.15 12.03 1.48
CA LEU A 24 6.21 13.29 0.75
C LEU A 24 6.90 14.38 1.58
N GLY A 25 6.56 14.51 2.85
CA GLY A 25 7.13 15.51 3.73
C GLY A 25 8.63 15.34 3.90
N PHE A 26 9.10 14.12 4.20
CA PHE A 26 10.51 13.82 4.33
C PHE A 26 11.25 14.00 2.99
N GLY A 27 10.72 13.40 1.92
CA GLY A 27 11.35 13.44 0.61
C GLY A 27 11.44 14.84 0.02
N LEU A 28 10.38 15.65 0.14
CA LEU A 28 10.37 17.06 -0.26
C LEU A 28 11.29 17.90 0.62
N LEU A 29 11.33 17.65 1.93
CA LEU A 29 12.23 18.37 2.84
C LEU A 29 13.69 18.14 2.45
N VAL A 30 14.09 16.88 2.28
CA VAL A 30 15.46 16.52 1.87
C VAL A 30 15.78 17.10 0.49
N SER A 31 14.83 17.03 -0.44
CA SER A 31 15.00 17.63 -1.77
C SER A 31 15.17 19.14 -1.70
N ALA A 32 14.34 19.84 -0.91
CA ALA A 32 14.41 21.28 -0.73
C ALA A 32 15.74 21.72 -0.12
N LEU A 33 16.27 20.96 0.84
CA LEU A 33 17.61 21.20 1.39
C LEU A 33 18.68 21.07 0.30
N GLY A 34 18.65 20.00 -0.50
CA GLY A 34 19.57 19.82 -1.63
C GLY A 34 19.48 20.96 -2.67
N ALA A 35 18.27 21.39 -3.00
CA ALA A 35 18.03 22.52 -3.90
C ALA A 35 18.56 23.86 -3.34
N GLY A 36 18.50 24.05 -2.02
CA GLY A 36 19.12 25.20 -1.35
C GLY A 36 20.63 25.27 -1.56
N PHE A 37 21.32 24.13 -1.48
CA PHE A 37 22.77 24.04 -1.77
C PHE A 37 23.08 24.28 -3.25
N LEU A 38 22.22 23.85 -4.17
CA LEU A 38 22.37 24.07 -5.61
C LEU A 38 22.23 25.55 -6.01
N THR A 39 21.35 26.29 -5.32
CA THR A 39 21.02 27.68 -5.66
C THR A 39 21.81 28.72 -4.86
N GLY A 40 22.29 28.37 -3.67
CA GLY A 40 23.07 29.26 -2.79
C GLY A 40 24.58 28.99 -2.75
N GLY A 41 25.06 27.88 -3.34
CA GLY A 41 26.47 27.49 -3.30
C GLY A 41 27.33 28.25 -4.31
N GLN A 42 28.31 29.02 -3.83
CA GLN A 42 29.29 29.75 -4.67
C GLN A 42 30.50 28.90 -5.09
N SER A 43 30.51 27.60 -4.81
CA SER A 43 31.64 26.70 -5.11
C SER A 43 31.19 25.40 -5.78
N ASP A 44 32.02 24.85 -6.67
CA ASP A 44 31.75 23.61 -7.41
C ASP A 44 31.45 22.43 -6.47
N GLY A 45 32.07 22.39 -5.29
CA GLY A 45 31.83 21.36 -4.29
C GLY A 45 30.41 21.42 -3.69
N SER A 46 29.86 22.62 -3.51
CA SER A 46 28.49 22.81 -3.01
C SER A 46 27.44 22.31 -4.00
N PHE A 47 27.70 22.44 -5.31
CA PHE A 47 26.82 21.95 -6.36
C PHE A 47 26.71 20.41 -6.35
N VAL A 48 27.86 19.71 -6.29
CA VAL A 48 27.87 18.23 -6.28
C VAL A 48 27.17 17.68 -5.04
N ILE A 49 27.46 18.24 -3.87
CA ILE A 49 26.83 17.81 -2.61
C ILE A 49 25.32 18.11 -2.61
N GLY A 50 24.94 19.32 -3.04
CA GLY A 50 23.53 19.71 -3.14
C GLY A 50 22.74 18.83 -4.11
N GLY A 51 23.32 18.51 -5.26
CA GLY A 51 22.74 17.62 -6.26
C GLY A 51 22.52 16.20 -5.74
N PHE A 52 23.48 15.66 -4.99
CA PHE A 52 23.35 14.33 -4.41
C PHE A 52 22.26 14.28 -3.32
N ILE A 53 22.22 15.30 -2.45
CA ILE A 53 21.17 15.42 -1.42
C ILE A 53 19.79 15.57 -2.08
N PHE A 54 19.68 16.38 -3.13
CA PHE A 54 18.45 16.55 -3.89
C PHE A 54 17.98 15.22 -4.49
N LEU A 55 18.89 14.49 -5.14
CA LEU A 55 18.60 13.17 -5.73
C LEU A 55 18.17 12.14 -4.69
N LEU A 56 18.76 12.15 -3.50
CA LEU A 56 18.32 11.28 -2.41
C LEU A 56 16.90 11.61 -1.94
N GLY A 57 16.58 12.90 -1.81
CA GLY A 57 15.23 13.35 -1.48
C GLY A 57 14.20 12.93 -2.55
N ALA A 58 14.50 13.21 -3.82
CA ALA A 58 13.62 12.87 -4.93
C ALA A 58 13.47 11.34 -5.09
N GLY A 59 14.59 10.61 -5.02
CA GLY A 59 14.62 9.15 -5.11
C GLY A 59 13.86 8.47 -3.98
N SER A 60 14.04 8.93 -2.73
CA SER A 60 13.31 8.40 -1.58
C SER A 60 11.80 8.68 -1.69
N THR A 61 11.40 9.82 -2.25
CA THR A 61 9.99 10.13 -2.53
C THR A 61 9.38 9.12 -3.50
N VAL A 62 10.04 8.90 -4.65
CA VAL A 62 9.57 7.95 -5.67
C VAL A 62 9.52 6.52 -5.10
N ALA A 63 10.58 6.09 -4.40
CA ALA A 63 10.64 4.78 -3.76
C ALA A 63 9.53 4.61 -2.71
N GLY A 64 9.26 5.64 -1.91
CA GLY A 64 8.20 5.61 -0.90
C GLY A 64 6.80 5.54 -1.51
N LEU A 65 6.55 6.22 -2.64
CA LEU A 65 5.29 6.13 -3.38
C LEU A 65 5.08 4.73 -3.98
N LEU A 66 6.12 4.17 -4.60
CA LEU A 66 6.08 2.79 -5.12
C LEU A 66 5.89 1.77 -3.99
N GLY A 67 6.57 1.95 -2.86
CA GLY A 67 6.41 1.12 -1.67
C GLY A 67 5.00 1.19 -1.09
N MET A 68 4.36 2.36 -1.11
CA MET A 68 2.96 2.50 -0.72
C MET A 68 2.03 1.72 -1.66
N LEU A 69 2.21 1.88 -2.97
CA LEU A 69 1.39 1.16 -3.95
C LEU A 69 1.52 -0.35 -3.76
N TYR A 70 2.76 -0.84 -3.59
CA TYR A 70 3.02 -2.24 -3.27
C TYR A 70 2.30 -2.68 -1.99
N LYS A 71 2.40 -1.88 -0.91
CA LYS A 71 1.77 -2.19 0.37
C LYS A 71 0.25 -2.30 0.25
N VAL A 72 -0.40 -1.37 -0.44
CA VAL A 72 -1.86 -1.41 -0.64
C VAL A 72 -2.29 -2.68 -1.38
N ILE A 73 -1.53 -3.10 -2.40
CA ILE A 73 -1.81 -4.32 -3.13
C ILE A 73 -1.60 -5.54 -2.23
N ALA A 74 -0.50 -5.60 -1.48
CA ALA A 74 -0.18 -6.70 -0.59
C ALA A 74 -1.24 -6.87 0.51
N ASP A 75 -1.65 -5.78 1.16
CA ASP A 75 -2.68 -5.78 2.20
C ASP A 75 -4.04 -6.20 1.62
N GLY A 76 -4.36 -5.77 0.38
CA GLY A 76 -5.56 -6.20 -0.33
C GLY A 76 -5.57 -7.70 -0.68
N VAL A 77 -4.44 -8.24 -1.10
CA VAL A 77 -4.29 -9.69 -1.37
C VAL A 77 -4.43 -10.50 -0.09
N ALA A 78 -3.79 -10.08 1.01
CA ALA A 78 -3.89 -10.74 2.30
C ALA A 78 -5.33 -10.80 2.81
N ALA A 79 -6.04 -9.66 2.79
CA ALA A 79 -7.45 -9.60 3.15
C ALA A 79 -8.33 -10.48 2.24
N GLY A 80 -8.01 -10.58 0.95
CA GLY A 80 -8.72 -11.48 0.02
C GLY A 80 -8.57 -12.95 0.39
N ILE A 81 -7.35 -13.38 0.74
CA ILE A 81 -7.06 -14.76 1.16
C ILE A 81 -7.79 -15.09 2.47
N GLU A 82 -7.75 -14.19 3.46
CA GLU A 82 -8.43 -14.38 4.75
C GLU A 82 -9.95 -14.59 4.56
N ASN A 83 -10.58 -13.77 3.71
CA ASN A 83 -12.00 -13.90 3.41
C ASN A 83 -12.35 -15.20 2.65
N ALA A 84 -11.47 -15.65 1.76
CA ALA A 84 -11.65 -16.89 1.01
C ALA A 84 -11.53 -18.13 1.92
N VAL A 85 -10.65 -18.10 2.91
CA VAL A 85 -10.50 -19.17 3.91
C VAL A 85 -11.66 -19.18 4.91
N ALA A 86 -12.13 -18.00 5.32
CA ALA A 86 -13.20 -17.84 6.29
C ALA A 86 -14.60 -18.17 5.72
N THR A 87 -14.77 -18.20 4.39
CA THR A 87 -16.02 -18.60 3.75
C THR A 87 -15.99 -20.12 3.52
N PRO A 88 -16.73 -20.94 4.29
CA PRO A 88 -16.86 -22.35 3.95
C PRO A 88 -17.47 -22.41 2.57
N ALA A 89 -16.83 -23.12 1.62
CA ALA A 89 -17.44 -23.41 0.35
C ALA A 89 -18.82 -24.02 0.64
N SER A 90 -19.89 -23.28 0.32
CA SER A 90 -21.25 -23.81 0.38
C SER A 90 -21.26 -25.02 -0.54
N ARG A 91 -21.07 -26.21 0.06
CA ARG A 91 -21.13 -27.48 -0.65
C ARG A 91 -22.49 -27.48 -1.33
N PRO A 92 -22.57 -27.52 -2.68
CA PRO A 92 -23.87 -27.67 -3.30
C PRO A 92 -24.46 -28.95 -2.71
N ALA A 93 -25.68 -28.85 -2.17
CA ALA A 93 -26.41 -29.97 -1.61
C ALA A 93 -26.62 -31.01 -2.70
N ARG A 94 -25.65 -31.90 -2.89
CA ARG A 94 -25.87 -33.23 -3.43
C ARG A 94 -26.21 -34.08 -2.23
N GLU A 95 -27.49 -34.43 -2.12
CA GLU A 95 -27.99 -35.76 -1.73
C GLU A 95 -29.41 -35.65 -1.15
N SER A 96 -30.41 -35.62 -2.05
CA SER A 96 -31.76 -36.10 -1.76
C SER A 96 -32.51 -36.31 -3.09
N ASP A 97 -32.20 -37.42 -3.76
CA ASP A 97 -33.16 -38.27 -4.51
C ASP A 97 -32.40 -39.27 -5.39
N ASP A 98 -31.79 -40.28 -4.75
CA ASP A 98 -31.67 -41.60 -5.37
C ASP A 98 -33.05 -42.27 -5.25
N GLY A 99 -33.98 -41.81 -6.08
CA GLY A 99 -35.28 -42.44 -6.28
C GLY A 99 -35.15 -43.64 -7.21
N SER A 100 -34.42 -44.67 -6.79
CA SER A 100 -34.45 -45.98 -7.45
C SER A 100 -35.42 -46.92 -6.71
N PRO A 101 -36.66 -47.10 -7.19
CA PRO A 101 -37.45 -48.24 -6.74
C PRO A 101 -36.79 -49.51 -7.27
N ARG A 102 -36.34 -50.33 -6.32
CA ARG A 102 -35.82 -51.69 -6.54
C ARG A 102 -36.81 -52.50 -7.38
N SER A 103 -36.25 -53.24 -8.32
CA SER A 103 -36.94 -54.23 -9.13
C SER A 103 -37.45 -55.41 -8.29
N GLN A 104 -38.56 -55.97 -8.79
CA GLN A 104 -39.21 -57.26 -8.53
C GLN A 104 -40.44 -57.24 -7.62
#